data_AF-A0A2G5T3J5-F1
#
_entry.id   AF-A0A2G5T3J5-F1
#
_cell.length_a   1.000
_cell.length_b   1.000
_cell.length_c   1.000
_cell.angle_alpha   90.00
_cell.angle_beta   90.00
_cell.angle_gamma   90.00
#
_symmetry.space_group_name_H-M   'P 1'
#
loop_
_entity.id
_entity.type
_entity.pdbx_description
1 polymer ?
#
loop_
_entity_poly.entity_id
_entity_poly.type
_entity_poly.pdbx_seq_one_letter_code
_entity_poly.pdbx_strand_id
1 'polypeptide(L)'
;MKLVSLLPIVILIGGIAAKTNFKANGTFTCDYNAWCFFVTLWEEDLTESWNDVIDRMGTKCVFGRHSWDYKLDGNEYEDAPFGDNNKNIFTSVRVTINVLQKFYEIFLSVRHNCTSHGIREVRSDTTYESVDTAVSYITWDKDLTGDTGTPYKEFV
;
A
#
# COMPACT_ATOMS: atom_id res chain seq x y z
N MET A 1 57.56 -0.17 23.95
CA MET A 1 56.99 0.36 22.70
C MET A 1 55.51 0.02 22.71
N LYS A 2 54.62 1.02 22.74
CA LYS A 2 53.17 0.83 22.84
C LYS A 2 52.63 0.50 21.45
N LEU A 3 52.13 -0.72 21.25
CA LEU A 3 51.32 -1.07 20.08
C LEU A 3 49.94 -0.44 20.26
N VAL A 4 49.71 0.68 19.57
CA VAL A 4 48.37 1.25 19.44
C VAL A 4 47.65 0.45 18.36
N SER A 5 46.68 -0.33 18.83
CA SER A 5 45.70 -1.08 18.04
C SER A 5 45.02 -0.19 17.01
N LEU A 6 45.17 -0.51 15.74
CA LEU A 6 44.34 0.02 14.65
C LEU A 6 43.36 -1.08 14.23
N LEU A 7 42.21 -1.11 14.91
CA LEU A 7 41.03 -1.79 14.38
C LEU A 7 40.51 -0.98 13.19
N PRO A 8 40.28 -1.58 12.01
CA PRO A 8 39.57 -0.89 10.96
C PRO A 8 38.13 -0.68 11.43
N ILE A 9 37.77 0.58 11.67
CA ILE A 9 36.38 1.00 11.82
C ILE A 9 35.74 0.77 10.44
N VAL A 10 35.12 -0.40 10.26
CA VAL A 10 34.14 -0.59 9.19
C VAL A 10 32.99 0.32 9.56
N ILE A 11 33.00 1.53 8.99
CA ILE A 11 31.85 2.42 9.01
C ILE A 11 30.79 1.68 8.19
N LEU A 12 29.86 1.01 8.88
CA LEU A 12 28.57 0.69 8.30
C LEU A 12 27.97 2.04 7.91
N ILE A 13 28.11 2.38 6.64
CA ILE A 13 27.24 3.38 6.01
C ILE A 13 25.89 2.67 5.91
N GLY A 14 25.19 2.59 7.04
CA GLY A 14 23.77 2.28 7.04
C GLY A 14 23.13 3.44 6.30
N GLY A 15 22.96 3.28 4.98
CA GLY A 15 22.12 4.16 4.21
C GLY A 15 20.80 4.26 4.94
N ILE A 16 20.38 5.47 5.27
CA ILE A 16 19.05 5.69 5.83
C ILE A 16 18.12 5.19 4.72
N ALA A 17 17.42 4.08 4.97
CA ALA A 17 16.46 3.56 4.02
C ALA A 17 15.47 4.69 3.69
N ALA A 18 15.26 4.96 2.40
CA ALA A 18 14.37 6.03 1.97
C ALA A 18 12.96 5.71 2.48
N LYS A 19 12.36 6.68 3.17
CA LYS A 19 11.09 6.52 3.86
C LYS A 19 10.03 7.32 3.11
N THR A 20 8.97 6.65 2.69
CA THR A 20 7.78 7.29 2.13
C THR A 20 6.64 7.23 3.14
N ASN A 21 6.04 8.39 3.43
CA ASN A 21 4.81 8.44 4.22
C ASN A 21 3.60 8.44 3.27
N PHE A 22 2.79 7.39 3.34
CA PHE A 22 1.58 7.26 2.53
C PHE A 22 0.37 7.75 3.30
N LYS A 23 -0.40 8.62 2.65
CA LYS A 23 -1.65 9.18 3.18
C LYS A 23 -2.78 8.83 2.24
N ALA A 24 -3.63 7.91 2.67
CA ALA A 24 -4.80 7.52 1.89
C ALA A 24 -6.09 8.08 2.51
N ASN A 25 -7.01 8.54 1.66
CA ASN A 25 -8.32 8.98 2.08
C ASN A 25 -9.38 8.70 1.01
N GLY A 26 -10.65 8.90 1.38
CA GLY A 26 -11.75 8.82 0.44
C GLY A 26 -13.06 8.57 1.17
N THR A 27 -14.08 8.27 0.38
CA THR A 27 -15.45 8.10 0.83
C THR A 27 -15.97 6.75 0.39
N PHE A 28 -16.44 5.95 1.34
CA PHE A 28 -17.22 4.76 1.04
C PHE A 28 -18.71 5.09 1.10
N THR A 29 -19.46 4.69 0.08
CA THR A 29 -20.92 4.84 0.05
C THR A 29 -21.62 3.49 0.07
N CYS A 30 -22.83 3.48 0.64
CA CYS A 30 -23.64 2.28 0.79
C CYS A 30 -25.12 2.62 0.94
N ASP A 31 -25.99 2.00 0.14
CA ASP A 31 -27.44 2.21 0.23
C ASP A 31 -28.10 1.52 1.43
N TYR A 32 -27.41 0.61 2.10
CA TYR A 32 -27.99 -0.12 3.24
C TYR A 32 -28.02 0.75 4.49
N ASN A 33 -29.10 0.66 5.26
CA ASN A 33 -29.26 1.41 6.52
C ASN A 33 -28.28 0.97 7.62
N ALA A 34 -27.75 -0.24 7.53
CA ALA A 34 -26.75 -0.77 8.44
C ALA A 34 -25.72 -1.55 7.64
N TRP A 35 -24.46 -1.14 7.73
CA TRP A 35 -23.35 -1.75 7.01
C TRP A 35 -22.07 -1.59 7.80
N CYS A 36 -21.11 -2.47 7.57
CA CYS A 36 -19.79 -2.42 8.17
C CYS A 36 -18.72 -2.57 7.09
N PHE A 37 -17.57 -1.98 7.35
CA PHE A 37 -16.39 -2.11 6.51
C PHE A 37 -15.10 -2.15 7.33
N PHE A 38 -14.03 -2.64 6.71
CA PHE A 38 -12.66 -2.64 7.18
C PHE A 38 -11.78 -2.30 5.99
N VAL A 39 -10.91 -1.30 6.10
CA VAL A 39 -10.05 -0.86 4.99
C VAL A 39 -8.59 -0.95 5.38
N THR A 40 -7.77 -1.40 4.44
CA THR A 40 -6.33 -1.55 4.58
C THR A 40 -5.64 -0.88 3.40
N LEU A 41 -4.53 -0.21 3.70
CA LEU A 41 -3.56 0.29 2.74
C LEU A 41 -2.39 -0.69 2.71
N TRP A 42 -2.06 -1.15 1.51
CA TRP A 42 -1.06 -2.17 1.26
C TRP A 42 0.04 -1.66 0.35
N GLU A 43 1.22 -2.20 0.56
CA GLU A 43 2.30 -2.33 -0.41
C GLU A 43 2.21 -3.74 -1.02
N GLU A 44 2.45 -3.88 -2.33
CA GLU A 44 2.39 -5.14 -3.08
C GLU A 44 3.76 -5.53 -3.65
N ASP A 45 4.40 -6.54 -3.09
CA ASP A 45 5.53 -7.17 -3.77
C ASP A 45 5.02 -7.97 -4.99
N LEU A 46 5.29 -7.54 -6.23
CA LEU A 46 4.88 -8.32 -7.42
C LEU A 46 5.68 -9.62 -7.59
N THR A 47 6.79 -9.77 -6.87
CA THR A 47 7.69 -10.94 -6.97
C THR A 47 7.77 -11.80 -5.71
N GLU A 48 7.30 -11.31 -4.56
CA GLU A 48 7.19 -12.05 -3.32
C GLU A 48 5.72 -12.26 -2.93
N SER A 49 5.44 -13.31 -2.15
CA SER A 49 4.06 -13.68 -1.78
C SER A 49 3.50 -12.89 -0.60
N TRP A 50 4.12 -11.77 -0.24
CA TRP A 50 3.82 -11.01 0.96
C TRP A 50 3.51 -9.57 0.55
N ASN A 51 2.33 -9.09 0.93
CA ASN A 51 1.97 -7.69 0.79
C ASN A 51 2.13 -7.07 2.16
N ASP A 52 2.84 -5.96 2.26
CA ASP A 52 3.05 -5.28 3.53
C ASP A 52 1.86 -4.38 3.88
N VAL A 53 1.40 -4.49 5.13
CA VAL A 53 0.34 -3.62 5.65
C VAL A 53 0.97 -2.30 6.08
N ILE A 54 0.68 -1.24 5.35
CA ILE A 54 1.12 0.12 5.69
C ILE A 54 0.27 0.69 6.84
N ASP A 55 -1.06 0.64 6.69
CA ASP A 55 -2.02 1.09 7.71
C ASP A 55 -3.40 0.46 7.49
N ARG A 56 -4.24 0.47 8.52
CA ARG A 56 -5.61 -0.05 8.47
C ARG A 56 -6.56 0.71 9.37
N MET A 57 -7.79 0.83 8.91
CA MET A 57 -8.92 1.23 9.75
C MET A 57 -9.69 -0.02 10.12
N GLY A 58 -9.59 -0.38 11.42
CA GLY A 58 -10.36 -1.46 12.01
C GLY A 58 -11.87 -1.29 11.78
N THR A 59 -12.62 -2.38 11.98
CA THR A 59 -14.02 -2.47 11.55
C THR A 59 -14.86 -1.28 12.02
N LYS A 60 -15.51 -0.61 11.07
CA LYS A 60 -16.48 0.46 11.33
C LYS A 60 -17.85 -0.01 10.87
N CYS A 61 -18.84 0.13 11.75
CA CYS A 61 -20.23 -0.12 11.42
C CYS A 61 -20.99 1.21 11.43
N VAL A 62 -21.73 1.45 10.35
CA VAL A 62 -22.44 2.67 10.05
C VAL A 62 -23.94 2.37 10.10
N PHE A 63 -24.68 3.21 10.82
CA PHE A 63 -26.13 3.06 11.02
C PHE A 63 -26.85 4.35 10.63
N GLY A 64 -27.85 4.25 9.76
CA GLY A 64 -28.66 5.38 9.31
C GLY A 64 -27.90 6.42 8.47
N ARG A 65 -26.72 6.08 7.94
CA ARG A 65 -25.93 6.92 7.04
C ARG A 65 -25.48 6.11 5.83
N HIS A 66 -25.45 6.78 4.69
CA HIS A 66 -25.11 6.18 3.39
C HIS A 66 -23.68 6.46 2.93
N SER A 67 -22.88 7.12 3.77
CA SER A 67 -21.48 7.41 3.46
C SER A 67 -20.61 7.44 4.72
N TRP A 68 -19.31 7.20 4.52
CA TRP A 68 -18.29 7.34 5.54
C TRP A 68 -16.95 7.75 4.92
N ASP A 69 -16.33 8.81 5.46
CA ASP A 69 -15.01 9.27 5.07
C ASP A 69 -13.93 8.52 5.88
N TYR A 70 -12.96 7.93 5.18
CA TYR A 70 -11.84 7.25 5.82
C TYR A 70 -10.53 8.01 5.59
N LYS A 71 -9.57 7.77 6.49
CA LYS A 71 -8.20 8.26 6.42
C LYS A 71 -7.25 7.21 6.99
N LEU A 72 -6.14 6.98 6.30
CA LEU A 72 -5.04 6.11 6.69
C LEU A 72 -3.73 6.91 6.53
N ASP A 73 -2.79 6.70 7.44
CA ASP A 73 -1.49 7.41 7.48
C ASP A 73 -0.42 6.45 8.02
N GLY A 74 0.42 5.96 7.11
CA GLY A 74 1.44 4.98 7.43
C GLY A 74 2.77 5.27 6.74
N ASN A 75 3.81 4.57 7.15
CA ASN A 75 5.15 4.74 6.61
C ASN A 75 5.62 3.44 6.01
N GLU A 76 6.20 3.52 4.83
CA GLU A 76 6.93 2.42 4.21
C GLU A 76 8.43 2.76 4.17
N TYR A 77 9.25 1.75 4.44
CA TYR A 77 10.69 1.89 4.64
C TYR A 77 11.52 1.01 3.71
N GLU A 78 10.93 -0.02 3.09
CA GLU A 78 11.64 -0.95 2.23
C GLU A 78 10.81 -1.28 0.99
N ASP A 79 11.38 -1.08 -0.20
CA ASP A 79 10.99 -1.78 -1.42
C ASP A 79 12.06 -2.87 -1.60
N ALA A 80 11.62 -4.12 -1.72
CA ALA A 80 12.48 -5.30 -1.72
C ALA A 80 13.76 -5.08 -2.58
N PRO A 81 14.94 -5.55 -2.15
CA PRO A 81 16.21 -5.26 -2.80
C PRO A 81 16.33 -5.78 -4.24
N PHE A 82 15.41 -6.66 -4.67
CA PHE A 82 15.27 -7.11 -6.05
C PHE A 82 14.04 -6.44 -6.63
N GLY A 83 14.25 -5.26 -7.22
CA GLY A 83 13.17 -4.50 -7.83
C GLY A 83 12.36 -5.34 -8.82
N ASP A 84 11.17 -4.85 -9.09
CA ASP A 84 10.37 -5.23 -10.24
C ASP A 84 11.07 -4.84 -11.55
N ASN A 85 12.12 -5.59 -11.88
CA ASN A 85 13.14 -5.27 -12.87
C ASN A 85 12.67 -5.50 -14.32
N ASN A 86 11.38 -5.46 -14.64
CA ASN A 86 10.91 -5.86 -15.98
C ASN A 86 9.92 -4.93 -16.68
N LYS A 87 9.84 -3.65 -16.31
CA LYS A 87 9.28 -2.63 -17.23
C LYS A 87 10.41 -1.90 -17.96
N ASN A 88 10.75 -2.42 -19.14
CA ASN A 88 11.51 -1.68 -20.16
C ASN A 88 10.72 -0.45 -20.61
N ILE A 89 10.92 0.71 -19.98
CA ILE A 89 10.20 1.95 -20.33
C ILE A 89 10.75 2.65 -21.60
N PHE A 90 11.89 2.24 -22.17
CA PHE A 90 12.40 2.86 -23.40
C PHE A 90 13.06 1.88 -24.39
N THR A 91 12.28 1.32 -25.32
CA THR A 91 12.79 0.70 -26.55
C THR A 91 12.98 1.75 -27.63
N SER A 92 14.09 2.48 -27.60
CA SER A 92 14.72 3.09 -28.78
C SER A 92 16.13 3.57 -28.43
N VAL A 93 17.11 3.09 -29.18
CA VAL A 93 18.55 3.40 -29.11
C VAL A 93 19.35 2.59 -28.07
N ARG A 94 20.41 1.93 -28.56
CA ARG A 94 21.34 1.06 -27.79
C ARG A 94 22.13 1.85 -26.74
N VAL A 95 21.50 2.17 -25.61
CA VAL A 95 22.16 2.36 -24.32
C VAL A 95 21.17 1.87 -23.27
N THR A 96 21.35 0.65 -22.76
CA THR A 96 20.59 0.17 -21.61
C THR A 96 21.16 0.84 -20.36
N ILE A 97 20.63 2.01 -20.00
CA ILE A 97 20.84 2.58 -18.66
C ILE A 97 19.86 1.86 -17.75
N ASN A 98 20.35 0.97 -16.89
CA ASN A 98 19.56 0.39 -15.80
C ASN A 98 19.31 1.50 -14.77
N VAL A 99 18.28 2.31 -14.98
CA VAL A 99 17.72 3.13 -13.91
C VAL A 99 16.80 2.19 -13.13
N LEU A 100 17.33 1.58 -12.07
CA LEU A 100 16.53 0.86 -11.07
C LEU A 100 15.73 1.91 -10.30
N GLN A 101 14.70 2.49 -10.91
CA GLN A 101 13.74 3.27 -10.16
C GLN A 101 12.93 2.26 -9.34
N LYS A 102 13.23 2.22 -8.06
CA LYS A 102 12.44 1.51 -7.06
C LYS A 102 11.12 2.27 -6.90
N PHE A 103 10.02 1.58 -7.12
CA PHE A 103 8.69 2.12 -6.95
C PHE A 103 7.97 1.23 -5.96
N TYR A 104 7.23 1.81 -5.04
CA TYR A 104 6.26 1.09 -4.24
C TYR A 104 4.98 0.84 -5.06
N GLU A 105 4.45 -0.36 -4.97
CA GLU A 105 3.16 -0.75 -5.52
C GLU A 105 2.06 -0.63 -4.48
N ILE A 106 1.34 0.48 -4.49
CA ILE A 106 0.38 0.78 -3.42
C ILE A 106 -1.05 0.51 -3.87
N PHE A 107 -1.83 -0.14 -3.03
CA PHE A 107 -3.26 -0.30 -3.26
C PHE A 107 -4.07 -0.29 -1.96
N LEU A 108 -5.38 -0.02 -2.08
CA LEU A 108 -6.33 -0.15 -0.98
C LEU A 108 -7.21 -1.38 -1.17
N SER A 109 -7.53 -2.04 -0.07
CA SER A 109 -8.60 -3.04 -0.03
C SER A 109 -9.65 -2.66 0.99
N VAL A 110 -10.93 -2.82 0.64
CA VAL A 110 -12.05 -2.68 1.57
C VAL A 110 -12.84 -3.97 1.65
N ARG A 111 -12.94 -4.53 2.86
CA ARG A 111 -13.87 -5.61 3.19
C ARG A 111 -15.15 -4.99 3.69
N HIS A 112 -16.30 -5.37 3.15
CA HIS A 112 -17.60 -4.77 3.48
C HIS A 112 -18.73 -5.81 3.43
N ASN A 113 -19.86 -5.50 4.08
CA ASN A 113 -21.10 -6.27 3.96
C ASN A 113 -22.24 -5.47 3.30
N CYS A 114 -21.92 -4.39 2.59
CA CYS A 114 -22.90 -3.57 1.85
C CYS A 114 -23.43 -4.29 0.58
N THR A 115 -23.85 -5.53 0.70
CA THR A 115 -24.26 -6.36 -0.44
C THR A 115 -25.07 -7.54 0.06
N SER A 116 -25.91 -8.11 -0.79
CA SER A 116 -26.68 -9.32 -0.49
C SER A 116 -25.82 -10.59 -0.52
N HIS A 117 -24.56 -10.47 -0.95
CA HIS A 117 -23.64 -11.58 -1.13
C HIS A 117 -22.79 -11.90 0.12
N GLY A 118 -23.10 -11.35 1.29
CA GLY A 118 -22.28 -11.51 2.50
C GLY A 118 -21.08 -10.57 2.52
N ILE A 119 -19.97 -10.97 3.16
CA ILE A 119 -18.77 -10.13 3.22
C ILE A 119 -17.98 -10.26 1.92
N ARG A 120 -17.63 -9.10 1.34
CA ARG A 120 -16.86 -8.98 0.11
C ARG A 120 -15.66 -8.09 0.30
N GLU A 121 -14.57 -8.45 -0.35
CA GLU A 121 -13.37 -7.63 -0.47
C GLU A 121 -13.29 -7.05 -1.87
N VAL A 122 -13.05 -5.75 -1.94
CA VAL A 122 -12.82 -5.00 -3.17
C VAL A 122 -11.49 -4.32 -3.07
N ARG A 123 -10.76 -4.31 -4.17
CA ARG A 123 -9.43 -3.74 -4.26
C ARG A 123 -9.43 -2.55 -5.22
N SER A 124 -8.69 -1.49 -4.90
CA SER A 124 -8.39 -0.42 -5.85
C SER A 124 -7.39 -0.89 -6.91
N ASP A 125 -7.24 -0.10 -7.97
CA ASP A 125 -6.07 -0.26 -8.85
C ASP A 125 -4.78 0.02 -8.07
N THR A 126 -3.70 -0.66 -8.46
CA THR A 126 -2.36 -0.42 -7.92
C THR A 126 -1.79 0.88 -8.50
N THR A 127 -1.30 1.75 -7.62
CA THR A 127 -0.56 2.97 -7.94
C THR A 127 0.92 2.77 -7.67
N TYR A 128 1.78 3.26 -8.56
CA TYR A 128 3.24 3.16 -8.41
C TYR A 128 3.80 4.47 -7.90
N GLU A 129 4.57 4.45 -6.81
CA GLU A 129 5.13 5.65 -6.19
C GLU A 129 6.65 5.54 -6.03
N SER A 130 7.40 6.58 -6.35
CA SER A 130 8.87 6.55 -6.23
C SER A 130 9.30 6.40 -4.76
N VAL A 131 10.32 5.58 -4.49
CA VAL A 131 10.92 5.50 -3.14
C VAL A 131 11.55 6.81 -2.66
N ASP A 132 11.86 7.72 -3.59
CA ASP A 132 12.41 9.04 -3.26
C ASP A 132 11.32 10.04 -2.82
N THR A 133 10.04 9.69 -2.98
CA THR A 133 8.92 10.56 -2.61
C THR A 133 8.75 10.59 -1.09
N ALA A 134 9.01 11.71 -0.43
CA ALA A 134 8.89 11.79 1.03
C ALA A 134 7.44 11.57 1.54
N VAL A 135 6.43 12.05 0.81
CA VAL A 135 5.01 11.90 1.16
C VAL A 135 4.19 11.69 -0.10
N SER A 136 3.38 10.64 -0.13
CA SER A 136 2.44 10.34 -1.22
C SER A 136 1.00 10.38 -0.73
N TYR A 137 0.11 10.87 -1.60
CA TYR A 137 -1.31 11.06 -1.31
C TYR A 137 -2.15 10.23 -2.26
N ILE A 138 -3.02 9.41 -1.69
CA ILE A 138 -3.89 8.50 -2.45
C ILE A 138 -5.33 8.81 -2.06
N THR A 139 -6.19 8.94 -3.08
CA THR A 139 -7.62 9.13 -2.86
C THR A 139 -8.38 8.03 -3.58
N TRP A 140 -9.26 7.34 -2.85
CA TRP A 140 -10.12 6.31 -3.43
C TRP A 140 -11.52 6.36 -2.85
N ASP A 141 -12.45 6.88 -3.63
CA ASP A 141 -13.88 6.82 -3.36
C ASP A 141 -14.47 5.55 -3.97
N LYS A 142 -15.38 4.89 -3.26
CA LYS A 142 -15.98 3.64 -3.73
C LYS A 142 -17.41 3.46 -3.24
N ASP A 143 -18.32 3.23 -4.18
CA ASP A 143 -19.65 2.71 -3.88
C ASP A 143 -19.58 1.20 -3.67
N LEU A 144 -19.98 0.76 -2.49
CA LEU A 144 -19.93 -0.64 -2.06
C LEU A 144 -21.25 -1.36 -2.31
N THR A 145 -22.29 -0.64 -2.72
CA THR A 145 -23.65 -1.16 -2.86
C THR A 145 -23.72 -2.27 -3.88
N GLY A 146 -24.08 -3.47 -3.42
CA GLY A 146 -24.26 -4.62 -4.31
C GLY A 146 -22.96 -5.11 -4.95
N ASP A 147 -21.79 -4.69 -4.45
CA ASP A 147 -20.52 -5.19 -4.98
C ASP A 147 -20.47 -6.72 -4.83
N THR A 148 -19.90 -7.38 -5.84
CA THR A 148 -19.82 -8.83 -5.93
C THR A 148 -18.48 -9.37 -5.46
N GLY A 149 -17.42 -8.53 -5.48
CA GLY A 149 -16.07 -8.69 -4.93
C GLY A 149 -15.47 -10.10 -4.80
N THR A 150 -14.38 -10.21 -4.06
CA THR A 150 -13.87 -11.51 -3.61
C THR A 150 -14.63 -11.92 -2.34
N PRO A 151 -15.21 -13.12 -2.24
CA PRO A 151 -15.84 -13.59 -1.01
C PRO A 151 -14.84 -13.62 0.14
N TYR A 152 -15.25 -13.14 1.32
CA TYR A 152 -14.41 -13.16 2.52
C TYR A 152 -15.22 -13.66 3.72
N LYS A 153 -14.54 -14.16 4.77
CA LYS A 153 -15.22 -14.78 5.93
C LYS A 153 -15.46 -13.82 7.09
N GLU A 154 -14.59 -12.84 7.28
CA GLU A 154 -14.61 -11.94 8.45
C GLU A 154 -13.84 -10.62 8.22
N PHE A 155 -14.07 -9.62 9.06
CA PHE A 155 -13.50 -8.26 8.91
C PHE A 155 -12.09 -8.07 9.51
N VAL A 156 -11.34 -9.14 9.81
CA VAL A 156 -10.17 -9.10 10.73
C VAL A 156 -8.90 -8.50 10.12
#